data_AF-A0A223E314-F1
#
_entry.id   AF-A0A223E314-F1
#
_cell.length_a   1.000
_cell.length_b   1.000
_cell.length_c   1.000
_cell.angle_alpha   90.00
_cell.angle_beta   90.00
_cell.angle_gamma   90.00
#
_symmetry.space_group_name_H-M   'P 1'
#
loop_
_entity.id
_entity.type
_entity.pdbx_description
1 polymer ?
#
loop_
_entity_poly.entity_id
_entity_poly.type
_entity_poly.pdbx_seq_one_letter_code
_entity_poly.pdbx_strand_id
1 'polypeptide(L)'
;MNFMDLLTALNRKDIVIQKIIYHIELFNSFKNVYLFGSIVSKKRNPNDIDLLLIYENYSSTLLRDLDKIRTIFDQLYGFSFDLTVLSETEEKESNFLSKLNANYLRLK
;
A
#
# COMPACT_ATOMS: atom_id res chain seq x y z
N MET A 1 11.46 -23.28 17.65
CA MET A 1 11.19 -21.90 17.19
C MET A 1 9.72 -21.87 16.80
N ASN A 2 8.88 -21.19 17.58
CA ASN A 2 7.43 -21.21 17.39
C ASN A 2 7.03 -20.20 16.28
N PHE A 3 5.89 -20.39 15.62
CA PHE A 3 5.39 -19.47 14.58
C PHE A 3 5.22 -18.04 15.12
N MET A 4 4.87 -17.94 16.42
CA MET A 4 4.82 -16.67 17.15
C MET A 4 6.20 -15.99 17.23
N ASP A 5 7.29 -16.74 17.46
CA ASP A 5 8.65 -16.19 17.50
C ASP A 5 9.10 -15.64 16.14
N LEU A 6 8.60 -16.20 15.05
CA LEU A 6 8.85 -15.75 13.68
C LEU A 6 8.14 -14.41 13.39
N LEU A 7 6.93 -14.25 13.92
CA LEU A 7 6.16 -13.00 13.86
C LEU A 7 6.77 -11.91 14.76
N THR A 8 7.39 -12.28 15.88
CA THR A 8 8.13 -11.34 16.75
C THR A 8 9.39 -10.79 16.08
N ALA A 9 9.93 -11.48 15.07
CA ALA A 9 11.12 -11.06 14.32
C ALA A 9 10.80 -10.16 13.11
N LEU A 10 9.57 -10.18 12.60
CA LEU A 10 9.13 -9.27 11.52
C LEU A 10 8.53 -7.99 12.12
N ASN A 11 9.09 -6.84 11.77
CA ASN A 11 8.44 -5.58 12.11
C ASN A 11 7.13 -5.43 11.29
N ARG A 12 6.17 -4.65 11.79
CA ARG A 12 4.84 -4.48 11.18
C ARG A 12 4.89 -4.15 9.68
N LYS A 13 5.89 -3.38 9.24
CA LYS A 13 6.11 -3.05 7.83
C LYS A 13 6.36 -4.31 6.99
N ASP A 14 7.19 -5.23 7.46
CA ASP A 14 7.48 -6.47 6.74
C ASP A 14 6.23 -7.35 6.61
N ILE A 15 5.37 -7.39 7.64
CA ILE A 15 4.09 -8.12 7.60
C ILE A 15 3.17 -7.52 6.54
N VAL A 16 3.04 -6.19 6.52
CA VAL A 16 2.20 -5.48 5.55
C VAL A 16 2.69 -5.72 4.12
N ILE A 17 4.00 -5.60 3.88
CA ILE A 17 4.59 -5.88 2.57
C ILE A 17 4.28 -7.32 2.15
N GLN A 18 4.47 -8.30 3.04
CA GLN A 18 4.14 -9.70 2.73
C GLN A 18 2.67 -9.89 2.34
N LYS A 19 1.73 -9.21 3.04
CA LYS A 19 0.31 -9.32 2.68
C LYS A 19 -0.01 -8.65 1.34
N ILE A 20 0.61 -7.51 1.03
CA ILE A 20 0.45 -6.85 -0.27
C ILE A 20 0.99 -7.73 -1.39
N ILE A 21 2.19 -8.27 -1.23
CA ILE A 21 2.80 -9.17 -2.22
C ILE A 21 1.99 -10.46 -2.39
N TYR A 22 1.46 -11.03 -1.30
CA TYR A 22 0.59 -12.21 -1.37
C TYR A 22 -0.68 -11.96 -2.18
N HIS A 23 -1.22 -10.73 -2.14
CA HIS A 23 -2.41 -10.32 -2.90
C HIS A 23 -2.08 -9.40 -4.08
N ILE A 24 -0.89 -9.53 -4.68
CA ILE A 24 -0.41 -8.58 -5.71
C ILE A 24 -1.36 -8.47 -6.91
N GLU A 25 -2.07 -9.55 -7.24
CA GLU A 25 -3.05 -9.61 -8.32
C GLU A 25 -4.23 -8.62 -8.13
N LEU A 26 -4.57 -8.27 -6.89
CA LEU A 26 -5.59 -7.23 -6.62
C LEU A 26 -5.16 -5.86 -7.14
N PHE A 27 -3.86 -5.65 -7.33
CA PHE A 27 -3.28 -4.40 -7.77
C PHE A 27 -3.02 -4.35 -9.29
N ASN A 28 -3.55 -5.31 -10.06
CA ASN A 28 -3.30 -5.40 -11.51
C ASN A 28 -3.80 -4.18 -12.29
N SER A 29 -4.91 -3.58 -11.86
CA SER A 29 -5.45 -2.35 -12.44
C SER A 29 -4.58 -1.10 -12.23
N PHE A 30 -3.55 -1.18 -11.37
CA PHE A 30 -2.63 -0.08 -11.07
C PHE A 30 -1.27 -0.33 -11.69
N LYS A 31 -0.71 0.71 -12.33
CA LYS A 31 0.61 0.69 -12.95
C LYS A 31 1.72 0.66 -11.91
N ASN A 32 1.61 1.48 -10.87
CA ASN A 32 2.56 1.53 -9.77
C ASN A 32 1.84 1.50 -8.42
N VAL A 33 2.48 0.88 -7.43
CA VAL A 33 2.00 0.79 -6.05
C VAL A 33 3.12 1.18 -5.10
N TYR A 34 2.86 2.13 -4.22
CA TYR A 34 3.84 2.59 -3.23
C TYR A 34 3.27 2.51 -1.83
N LEU A 35 4.08 1.99 -0.91
CA LEU A 35 3.89 2.12 0.52
C LEU A 35 4.58 3.39 0.99
N PHE A 36 3.89 4.28 1.70
CA PHE A 36 4.49 5.52 2.17
C PHE A 36 4.06 5.86 3.60
N GLY A 37 4.42 7.04 4.06
CA GLY A 37 3.97 7.56 5.35
C GLY A 37 4.65 6.90 6.53
N SER A 38 3.92 6.77 7.65
CA SER A 38 4.53 6.48 8.94
C SER A 38 5.14 5.06 9.03
N ILE A 39 4.61 4.10 8.27
CA ILE A 39 5.06 2.70 8.24
C ILE A 39 6.44 2.51 7.61
N VAL A 40 6.86 3.44 6.74
CA VAL A 40 8.20 3.44 6.14
C VAL A 40 9.23 4.06 7.09
N SER A 41 8.78 4.90 8.04
CA SER A 41 9.65 5.55 9.02
C SER A 41 10.02 4.60 10.15
N LYS A 42 11.33 4.46 10.43
CA LYS A 42 11.85 3.64 11.54
C LYS A 42 11.45 4.13 12.94
N LYS A 43 10.84 5.31 13.06
CA LYS A 43 10.68 6.02 14.34
C LYS A 43 9.31 5.85 15.01
N ARG A 44 8.32 5.24 14.35
CA ARG A 44 6.94 5.18 14.88
C ARG A 44 6.29 3.82 14.62
N ASN A 45 5.45 3.40 15.56
CA ASN A 45 4.43 2.40 15.26
C ASN A 45 3.37 3.10 14.39
N PRO A 46 3.16 2.67 13.15
CA PRO A 46 2.15 3.28 12.28
C PRO A 46 0.76 3.02 12.85
N ASN A 47 -0.12 4.01 12.84
CA ASN A 47 -1.53 3.81 13.20
C ASN A 47 -2.27 3.19 12.01
N ASP A 48 -2.15 3.84 10.85
CA ASP A 48 -2.73 3.44 9.56
C ASP A 48 -1.63 3.11 8.54
N ILE A 49 -2.02 2.50 7.42
CA ILE A 49 -1.13 2.12 6.32
C ILE A 49 -1.44 2.97 5.10
N ASP A 50 -0.50 3.85 4.75
CA ASP A 50 -0.66 4.73 3.59
C ASP A 50 -0.18 4.04 2.31
N LEU A 51 -1.09 3.86 1.34
CA LEU A 51 -0.78 3.35 0.01
C LEU A 51 -1.11 4.37 -1.07
N LEU A 52 -0.17 4.55 -2.00
CA LEU A 52 -0.38 5.29 -3.23
C LEU A 52 -0.54 4.30 -4.38
N LEU A 53 -1.66 4.40 -5.08
CA LEU A 53 -2.02 3.57 -6.22
C LEU A 53 -2.08 4.45 -7.48
N ILE A 54 -1.17 4.23 -8.42
CA ILE A 54 -1.12 4.99 -9.67
C ILE A 54 -1.73 4.17 -10.79
N TYR A 55 -2.75 4.70 -11.46
CA TYR A 55 -3.37 4.08 -12.64
C TYR A 55 -3.06 4.85 -13.92
N GLU A 56 -3.07 4.15 -15.05
CA GLU A 56 -2.86 4.77 -16.37
C GLU A 56 -4.19 5.22 -16.98
N ASN A 57 -5.17 4.31 -17.03
CA ASN A 57 -6.50 4.57 -17.59
C ASN A 57 -7.58 4.27 -16.56
N TYR A 58 -8.52 5.20 -16.41
CA TYR A 58 -9.69 4.99 -15.56
C TYR A 58 -10.59 3.88 -16.15
N SER A 59 -11.10 2.98 -15.30
CA SER A 59 -12.02 1.92 -15.71
C SER A 59 -12.93 1.47 -14.57
N SER A 60 -14.03 0.79 -14.90
CA SER A 60 -14.88 0.16 -13.89
C SER A 60 -14.16 -0.99 -13.15
N THR A 61 -13.21 -1.66 -13.82
CA THR A 61 -12.35 -2.69 -13.21
C THR A 61 -11.48 -2.09 -12.11
N LEU A 62 -10.90 -0.91 -12.35
CA LEU A 62 -10.11 -0.16 -11.36
C LEU A 62 -10.92 0.10 -10.07
N LEU A 63 -12.15 0.59 -10.21
CA LEU A 63 -13.03 0.84 -9.06
C LEU A 63 -13.34 -0.44 -8.29
N ARG A 64 -13.67 -1.52 -9.02
CA ARG A 64 -13.97 -2.82 -8.41
C ARG A 64 -12.76 -3.39 -7.66
N ASP A 65 -11.56 -3.24 -8.20
CA ASP A 65 -10.35 -3.70 -7.55
C ASP A 65 -10.01 -2.85 -6.32
N LEU A 66 -10.23 -1.54 -6.37
CA LEU A 66 -10.10 -0.66 -5.21
C LEU A 66 -11.03 -1.09 -4.05
N ASP A 67 -12.29 -1.39 -4.35
CA ASP A 67 -13.26 -1.86 -3.35
C ASP A 67 -12.84 -3.22 -2.75
N LYS A 68 -12.31 -4.13 -3.58
CA LYS A 68 -11.77 -5.42 -3.11
C LYS A 68 -10.57 -5.22 -2.19
N ILE A 69 -9.63 -4.34 -2.54
CA ILE A 69 -8.46 -4.04 -1.71
C ILE A 69 -8.92 -3.55 -0.34
N ARG A 70 -9.81 -2.55 -0.29
CA ARG A 70 -10.36 -2.05 0.98
C ARG A 70 -10.98 -3.17 1.81
N THR A 71 -11.84 -3.97 1.19
CA THR A 71 -12.57 -5.05 1.87
C THR A 71 -11.63 -6.13 2.41
N ILE A 72 -10.71 -6.63 1.57
CA ILE A 72 -9.81 -7.73 1.93
C ILE A 72 -8.85 -7.31 3.05
N PHE A 73 -8.24 -6.13 2.95
CA PHE A 73 -7.23 -5.72 3.92
C PHE A 73 -7.81 -5.30 5.26
N ASP A 74 -8.99 -4.65 5.27
CA ASP A 74 -9.72 -4.35 6.49
C ASP A 74 -10.20 -5.65 7.16
N GLN A 75 -10.91 -6.51 6.42
CA GLN A 75 -11.54 -7.70 7.01
C GLN A 75 -10.56 -8.82 7.36
N LEU A 76 -9.57 -9.12 6.51
CA LEU A 76 -8.68 -10.27 6.73
C LEU A 76 -7.49 -9.95 7.64
N TYR A 77 -7.04 -8.70 7.65
CA TYR A 77 -5.82 -8.31 8.35
C TYR A 77 -6.04 -7.26 9.44
N GLY A 78 -7.25 -6.72 9.58
CA GLY A 78 -7.53 -5.67 10.56
C GLY A 78 -6.70 -4.42 10.34
N PHE A 79 -6.33 -4.17 9.08
CA PHE A 79 -5.46 -3.07 8.70
C PHE A 79 -6.30 -1.92 8.15
N SER A 80 -6.21 -0.77 8.82
CA SER A 80 -6.72 0.49 8.30
C SER A 80 -5.76 1.01 7.20
N PHE A 81 -6.23 0.96 5.95
CA PHE A 81 -5.49 1.50 4.80
C PHE A 81 -6.05 2.85 4.41
N ASP A 82 -5.17 3.86 4.35
CA ASP A 82 -5.46 5.08 3.61
C ASP A 82 -4.98 4.91 2.17
N LEU A 83 -5.92 4.96 1.23
CA LEU A 83 -5.64 4.76 -0.19
C LEU A 83 -5.66 6.10 -0.92
N THR A 84 -4.49 6.60 -1.27
CA THR A 84 -4.33 7.69 -2.24
C THR A 84 -4.33 7.09 -3.64
N VAL A 85 -5.24 7.54 -4.50
CA VAL A 85 -5.39 7.00 -5.86
C VAL A 85 -5.25 8.14 -6.86
N LEU A 86 -4.27 8.03 -7.76
CA LEU A 86 -3.96 9.07 -8.74
C LEU A 86 -3.79 8.44 -10.12
N SER A 87 -4.23 9.15 -11.15
CA SER A 87 -3.74 8.89 -12.51
C SER A 87 -2.26 9.28 -12.62
N GLU A 88 -1.58 8.79 -13.64
CA GLU A 88 -0.21 9.25 -13.96
C GLU A 88 -0.14 10.77 -14.18
N THR A 89 -1.20 11.38 -14.72
CA THR A 89 -1.27 12.82 -14.93
C THR A 89 -1.39 13.56 -13.59
N GLU A 90 -2.30 13.11 -12.71
CA GLU A 90 -2.49 13.71 -11.38
C GLU A 90 -1.23 13.59 -10.51
N GLU A 91 -0.50 12.47 -10.58
CA GLU A 91 0.77 12.32 -9.87
C GLU A 91 1.80 13.34 -10.37
N LYS A 92 1.95 13.51 -11.69
CA LYS A 92 2.88 14.47 -12.29
C LYS A 92 2.55 15.91 -11.93
N GLU A 93 1.28 16.28 -11.97
CA GLU A 93 0.81 17.64 -11.67
C GLU A 93 0.94 17.97 -10.19
N SER A 94 0.56 17.03 -9.31
CA SER A 94 0.70 17.20 -7.87
C SER A 94 2.15 17.04 -7.38
N ASN A 95 2.98 16.39 -8.18
CA ASN A 95 4.36 15.98 -7.88
C ASN A 95 4.44 15.23 -6.54
N PHE A 96 3.45 14.35 -6.29
CA PHE A 96 3.21 13.75 -4.98
C PHE A 96 4.43 12.96 -4.48
N LEU A 97 5.02 12.10 -5.31
CA LEU A 97 6.17 11.27 -4.91
C LEU A 97 7.38 12.11 -4.52
N SER A 98 7.61 13.23 -5.20
CA SER A 98 8.71 14.14 -4.86
C SER A 98 8.54 14.73 -3.46
N LYS A 99 7.31 15.09 -3.08
CA LYS A 99 6.98 15.71 -1.79
C LYS A 99 7.16 14.74 -0.62
N LEU A 100 7.11 13.43 -0.89
CA LEU A 100 7.41 12.41 0.11
C LEU A 100 8.89 12.34 0.49
N ASN A 101 9.79 13.01 -0.24
CA ASN A 101 11.22 13.07 0.06
C ASN A 101 11.84 11.69 0.29
N ALA A 102 11.59 10.75 -0.62
CA ALA A 102 12.05 9.35 -0.57
C ALA A 102 11.53 8.53 0.64
N ASN A 103 10.53 9.02 1.39
CA ASN A 103 9.87 8.24 2.45
C ASN A 103 8.75 7.35 1.89
N TYR A 104 9.11 6.54 0.88
CA TYR A 104 8.22 5.57 0.28
C TYR A 104 8.99 4.33 -0.18
N LEU A 105 8.28 3.24 -0.37
CA LEU A 105 8.76 1.98 -0.94
C LEU A 105 7.87 1.63 -2.12
N ARG A 106 8.49 1.43 -3.29
CA ARG A 106 7.77 0.91 -4.46
C ARG A 106 7.60 -0.59 -4.33
N LEU A 107 6.37 -1.07 -4.47
CA LEU A 107 5.99 -2.48 -4.41
C LEU A 107 5.68 -3.07 -5.80
N LYS A 108 5.22 -2.23 -6.73
CA LYS A 108 4.99 -2.51 -8.15
C LYS A 108 5.33 -1.24 -8.93
#